data_AF-A0A9P8UFS2-F1
#
_entry.id   AF-A0A9P8UFS2-F1
#
_cell.length_a   1.000
_cell.length_b   1.000
_cell.length_c   1.000
_cell.angle_alpha   90.00
_cell.angle_beta   90.00
_cell.angle_gamma   90.00
#
_symmetry.space_group_name_H-M   'P 1'
#
loop_
_entity.id
_entity.type
_entity.pdbx_description
1 polymer ?
#
loop_
_entity_poly.entity_id
_entity_poly.type
_entity_poly.pdbx_seq_one_letter_code
_entity_poly.pdbx_strand_id
1 'polypeptide(L)'
;MAVATAAQVHGESPPKDIRIFNSTELLSQRVRKWQPPAISSLLPLEAVPGMISLIVGKPNPDCFPFSSISIGLKGTNEQLILNETDLHDAFQYALLPGGIPELRQWFEEFQARIHGPGPVGTWGCAIGSGSQDLLYKAFQVFTDPGDYVLIDTPAYSGTLGFLSADCHNLVEVLSDAEGLNPTELEIVLSQWPDHKRRPRILYTVPTGSNPTGRSCTQARKIEILRLAKKFNFLIFEDDAYYFLDFADPAVKARSYVSLEAEVNGETGRVLRFDSLSKIVSAGMRLGFLTTSPSILQKVNMITGNTNLQAASTSQVIALALLRHWGHEGFLTHTSNAAEFYRHKRDMLVAAAERYLQDKATWEVPTAGMFLWIKLLLPPGRDSFEVLTSFSSAAGVIAVPGMAFMPSRSKTCQLRLSFSLVTEDEANEACRRIATLVESAFTEAAKGNHTWSDE
;
A
#
# COMPACT_ATOMS: atom_id res chain seq x y z
N MET A 1 -18.97 23.20 -19.59
CA MET A 1 -18.78 24.14 -18.47
C MET A 1 -17.44 23.86 -17.84
N ALA A 2 -16.61 24.88 -17.65
CA ALA A 2 -15.20 24.75 -17.29
C ALA A 2 -15.03 24.05 -15.92
N VAL A 3 -14.21 23.00 -15.90
CA VAL A 3 -13.82 22.28 -14.69
C VAL A 3 -12.73 23.09 -14.00
N ALA A 4 -13.02 23.57 -12.78
CA ALA A 4 -12.05 24.24 -11.93
C ALA A 4 -10.92 23.26 -11.56
N THR A 5 -9.67 23.69 -11.75
CA THR A 5 -8.48 22.98 -11.29
C THR A 5 -8.41 23.03 -9.77
N ALA A 6 -7.83 22.00 -9.15
CA ALA A 6 -7.73 21.82 -7.69
C ALA A 6 -7.09 23.01 -6.92
N ALA A 7 -6.51 23.98 -7.63
CA ALA A 7 -6.00 25.23 -7.08
C ALA A 7 -7.10 26.18 -6.54
N GLN A 8 -8.38 25.94 -6.79
CA GLN A 8 -9.46 26.87 -6.40
C GLN A 8 -10.21 26.51 -5.09
N VAL A 9 -9.87 25.42 -4.39
CA VAL A 9 -10.58 25.02 -3.17
C VAL A 9 -9.89 25.44 -1.87
N HIS A 10 -8.60 25.79 -1.90
CA HIS A 10 -7.88 26.27 -0.71
C HIS A 10 -7.04 27.51 -1.04
N GLY A 11 -7.40 28.64 -0.44
CA GLY A 11 -6.94 29.99 -0.79
C GLY A 11 -5.49 30.36 -0.41
N GLU A 12 -4.53 29.45 -0.57
CA GLU A 12 -3.11 29.75 -0.41
C GLU A 12 -2.32 29.30 -1.64
N SER A 13 -1.65 30.25 -2.29
CA SER A 13 -0.70 29.93 -3.37
C SER A 13 0.50 29.16 -2.78
N PRO A 14 0.97 28.08 -3.41
CA PRO A 14 2.12 27.34 -2.91
C PRO A 14 3.35 28.26 -2.78
N PRO A 15 4.23 28.04 -1.78
CA PRO A 15 5.43 28.84 -1.58
C PRO A 15 6.26 28.90 -2.86
N LYS A 16 6.76 30.09 -3.22
CA LYS A 16 7.49 30.32 -4.48
C LYS A 16 8.84 29.58 -4.56
N ASP A 17 9.33 28.98 -3.48
CA ASP A 17 10.59 28.22 -3.41
C ASP A 17 10.41 26.89 -2.65
N ILE A 18 9.71 25.91 -3.24
CA ILE A 18 9.66 24.54 -2.69
C ILE A 18 11.02 23.86 -2.88
N ARG A 19 11.64 23.41 -1.79
CA ARG A 19 12.91 22.67 -1.84
C ARG A 19 12.70 21.20 -2.19
N ILE A 20 13.65 20.57 -2.86
CA ILE A 20 13.63 19.11 -3.08
C ILE A 20 14.58 18.46 -2.09
N PHE A 21 14.07 17.54 -1.29
CA PHE A 21 14.86 16.76 -0.34
C PHE A 21 15.90 15.89 -1.07
N ASN A 22 17.16 15.99 -0.65
CA ASN A 22 18.24 15.17 -1.20
C ASN A 22 18.41 13.88 -0.39
N SER A 23 17.96 12.76 -0.95
CA SER A 23 18.01 11.43 -0.31
C SER A 23 19.34 10.68 -0.53
N THR A 24 20.34 11.29 -1.18
CA THR A 24 21.61 10.63 -1.56
C THR A 24 22.34 10.02 -0.37
N GLU A 25 22.31 10.69 0.79
CA GLU A 25 22.96 10.19 2.01
C GLU A 25 22.27 8.95 2.60
N LEU A 26 21.00 8.73 2.25
CA LEU A 26 20.19 7.61 2.76
C LEU A 26 20.31 6.35 1.90
N LEU A 27 21.00 6.41 0.75
CA LEU A 27 21.13 5.27 -0.16
C LEU A 27 21.89 4.10 0.49
N SER A 28 21.40 2.88 0.24
CA SER A 28 22.02 1.63 0.67
C SER A 28 23.41 1.43 0.05
N GLN A 29 24.26 0.63 0.70
CA GLN A 29 25.56 0.28 0.14
C GLN A 29 25.42 -0.44 -1.20
N ARG A 30 24.40 -1.28 -1.35
CA ARG A 30 24.09 -1.97 -2.60
C ARG A 30 23.91 -0.99 -3.75
N VAL A 31 23.05 0.03 -3.58
CA VAL A 31 22.80 1.02 -4.64
C VAL A 31 24.02 1.88 -4.91
N ARG A 32 24.83 2.20 -3.90
CA ARG A 32 26.08 2.97 -4.09
C ARG A 32 27.14 2.20 -4.88
N LYS A 33 27.20 0.87 -4.75
CA LYS A 33 28.13 0.01 -5.48
C LYS A 33 27.66 -0.30 -6.91
N TRP A 34 26.37 -0.12 -7.17
CA TRP A 34 25.77 -0.51 -8.43
C TRP A 34 26.26 0.37 -9.59
N GLN A 35 26.63 -0.28 -10.68
CA GLN A 35 27.04 0.38 -11.93
C GLN A 35 26.00 0.09 -13.01
N PRO A 36 25.60 1.09 -13.81
CA PRO A 36 24.71 0.85 -14.94
C PRO A 36 25.36 -0.15 -15.90
N PRO A 37 24.58 -1.09 -16.49
CA PRO A 37 25.09 -1.98 -17.51
C PRO A 37 25.71 -1.17 -18.65
N ALA A 38 26.88 -1.59 -19.15
CA ALA A 38 27.58 -0.87 -20.21
C ALA A 38 26.69 -0.64 -21.45
N ILE A 39 25.85 -1.62 -21.79
CA ILE A 39 24.90 -1.55 -22.91
C ILE A 39 23.83 -0.47 -22.72
N SER A 40 23.44 -0.15 -21.48
CA SER A 40 22.38 0.85 -21.21
C SER A 40 22.77 2.25 -21.67
N SER A 41 24.07 2.56 -21.74
CA SER A 41 24.58 3.83 -22.28
C SER A 41 24.40 3.96 -23.80
N LEU A 42 24.24 2.84 -24.52
CA LEU A 42 24.08 2.81 -25.96
C LEU A 42 22.60 2.85 -26.38
N LEU A 43 21.68 2.43 -25.51
CA LEU A 43 20.23 2.37 -25.83
C LEU A 43 19.63 3.71 -26.29
N PRO A 44 19.98 4.89 -25.71
CA PRO A 44 19.47 6.17 -26.21
C PRO A 44 19.84 6.47 -27.66
N LEU A 45 20.91 5.85 -28.18
CA LEU A 45 21.34 6.03 -29.57
C LEU A 45 20.36 5.40 -30.56
N GLU A 46 19.54 4.41 -30.16
CA GLU A 46 18.50 3.82 -31.01
C GLU A 46 17.43 4.84 -31.42
N ALA A 47 17.20 5.87 -30.60
CA ALA A 47 16.23 6.92 -30.89
C ALA A 47 16.78 7.98 -31.87
N VAL A 48 18.06 7.91 -32.24
CA VAL A 48 18.66 8.87 -33.19
C VAL A 48 18.18 8.54 -34.61
N PRO A 49 17.56 9.49 -35.33
CA PRO A 49 17.09 9.26 -36.69
C PRO A 49 18.20 8.74 -37.61
N GLY A 50 17.93 7.65 -38.35
CA GLY A 50 18.89 7.02 -39.27
C GLY A 50 19.90 6.07 -38.62
N MET A 51 19.86 5.89 -37.28
CA MET A 51 20.68 4.90 -36.60
C MET A 51 20.25 3.48 -36.98
N ILE A 52 21.19 2.67 -37.46
CA ILE A 52 20.98 1.22 -37.62
C ILE A 52 21.44 0.56 -36.32
N SER A 53 20.49 0.07 -35.52
CA SER A 53 20.80 -0.62 -34.28
C SER A 53 21.07 -2.11 -34.52
N LEU A 54 22.24 -2.58 -34.08
CA LEU A 54 22.63 -4.00 -34.04
C LEU A 54 22.93 -4.46 -32.61
N ILE A 55 22.58 -3.65 -31.60
CA ILE A 55 23.07 -3.82 -30.23
C ILE A 55 22.12 -4.64 -29.36
N VAL A 56 20.83 -4.71 -29.69
CA VAL A 56 19.83 -5.35 -28.82
C VAL A 56 19.30 -6.65 -29.41
N GLY A 57 19.29 -7.71 -28.60
CA GLY A 57 18.61 -8.97 -28.90
C GLY A 57 17.08 -8.90 -28.78
N LYS A 58 16.46 -7.87 -29.37
CA LYS A 58 14.99 -7.74 -29.43
C LYS A 58 14.44 -8.73 -30.47
N PRO A 59 13.42 -9.54 -30.15
CA PRO A 59 12.74 -10.35 -31.16
C PRO A 59 12.04 -9.45 -32.18
N ASN A 60 11.94 -9.91 -33.44
CA ASN A 60 11.21 -9.19 -34.49
C ASN A 60 9.69 -9.18 -34.15
N PRO A 61 9.04 -8.01 -34.00
CA PRO A 61 7.61 -7.93 -33.72
C PRO A 61 6.71 -8.63 -34.74
N ASP A 62 7.11 -8.75 -36.01
CA ASP A 62 6.36 -9.47 -37.05
C ASP A 62 6.18 -10.97 -36.72
N CYS A 63 6.99 -11.50 -35.79
CA CYS A 63 6.89 -12.88 -35.31
C CYS A 63 5.97 -13.03 -34.09
N PHE A 64 5.41 -11.93 -33.55
CA PHE A 64 4.50 -12.00 -32.41
C PHE A 64 3.14 -12.58 -32.87
N PRO A 65 2.63 -13.65 -32.24
CA PRO A 65 1.46 -14.38 -32.74
C PRO A 65 0.13 -13.75 -32.31
N PHE A 66 0.03 -12.42 -32.26
CA PHE A 66 -1.13 -11.70 -31.72
C PHE A 66 -1.58 -10.56 -32.65
N SER A 67 -2.75 -10.71 -33.25
CA SER A 67 -3.35 -9.67 -34.09
C SER A 67 -4.19 -8.66 -33.31
N SER A 68 -4.84 -9.10 -32.23
CA SER A 68 -5.70 -8.24 -31.40
C SER A 68 -6.03 -8.86 -30.04
N ILE A 69 -6.48 -8.00 -29.12
CA ILE A 69 -7.08 -8.40 -27.83
C ILE A 69 -8.39 -7.64 -27.65
N SER A 70 -9.48 -8.36 -27.39
CA SER A 70 -10.79 -7.77 -27.08
C SER A 70 -11.14 -7.97 -25.61
N ILE A 71 -11.51 -6.89 -24.92
CA ILE A 71 -11.87 -6.88 -23.49
C ILE A 71 -13.33 -6.43 -23.35
N GLY A 72 -14.22 -7.32 -22.91
CA GLY A 72 -15.61 -6.96 -22.61
C GLY A 72 -15.76 -6.30 -21.24
N LEU A 73 -16.48 -5.18 -21.18
CA LEU A 73 -16.69 -4.42 -19.94
C LEU A 73 -17.95 -4.88 -19.21
N LYS A 74 -17.77 -5.36 -17.97
CA LYS A 74 -18.87 -5.89 -17.13
C LYS A 74 -19.95 -4.83 -16.92
N GLY A 75 -21.21 -5.22 -17.08
CA GLY A 75 -22.37 -4.35 -16.87
C GLY A 75 -22.69 -3.45 -18.07
N THR A 76 -22.00 -3.63 -19.20
CA THR A 76 -22.23 -2.89 -20.45
C THR A 76 -22.20 -3.86 -21.64
N ASN A 77 -22.59 -3.38 -22.82
CA ASN A 77 -22.41 -4.10 -24.09
C ASN A 77 -21.12 -3.65 -24.82
N GLU A 78 -20.23 -2.91 -24.15
CA GLU A 78 -19.05 -2.32 -24.75
C GLU A 78 -17.85 -3.27 -24.69
N GLN A 79 -16.97 -3.14 -25.69
CA GLN A 79 -15.70 -3.87 -25.76
C GLN A 79 -14.58 -2.89 -26.10
N LEU A 80 -13.45 -3.04 -25.41
CA LEU A 80 -12.20 -2.38 -25.76
C LEU A 80 -11.41 -3.31 -26.68
N ILE A 81 -10.88 -2.76 -27.77
CA ILE A 81 -10.09 -3.53 -28.74
C ILE A 81 -8.69 -2.93 -28.76
N LEU A 82 -7.68 -3.78 -28.55
CA LEU A 82 -6.27 -3.48 -28.78
C LEU A 82 -5.87 -4.11 -30.10
N ASN A 83 -5.33 -3.30 -31.00
CA ASN A 83 -5.04 -3.66 -32.38
C ASN A 83 -3.58 -4.12 -32.50
N GLU A 84 -3.19 -4.66 -33.64
CA GLU A 84 -1.81 -5.04 -33.94
C GLU A 84 -0.81 -3.90 -33.66
N THR A 85 -1.15 -2.66 -34.01
CA THR A 85 -0.31 -1.48 -33.72
C THR A 85 -0.12 -1.23 -32.22
N ASP A 86 -1.17 -1.40 -31.41
CA ASP A 86 -1.07 -1.24 -29.95
C ASP A 86 -0.23 -2.37 -29.33
N LEU A 87 -0.34 -3.58 -29.88
CA LEU A 87 0.35 -4.78 -29.38
C LEU A 87 1.82 -4.83 -29.81
N HIS A 88 2.14 -4.30 -30.99
CA HIS A 88 3.49 -4.29 -31.57
C HIS A 88 4.51 -3.69 -30.60
N ASP A 89 4.25 -2.49 -30.10
CA ASP A 89 5.16 -1.79 -29.19
C ASP A 89 5.05 -2.33 -27.76
N ALA A 90 3.84 -2.67 -27.34
CA ALA A 90 3.60 -3.16 -25.99
C ALA A 90 4.29 -4.49 -25.70
N PHE A 91 4.25 -5.43 -26.64
CA PHE A 91 4.79 -6.78 -26.42
C PHE A 91 6.31 -6.86 -26.62
N GLN A 92 6.92 -5.76 -27.05
CA GLN A 92 8.36 -5.60 -27.07
C GLN A 92 8.93 -5.23 -25.69
N TYR A 93 10.23 -5.44 -25.51
CA TYR A 93 10.97 -4.86 -24.39
C TYR A 93 10.86 -3.33 -24.41
N ALA A 94 10.45 -2.77 -23.27
CA ALA A 94 10.38 -1.34 -23.06
C ALA A 94 11.79 -0.73 -23.09
N LEU A 95 11.90 0.47 -23.69
CA LEU A 95 13.16 1.22 -23.72
C LEU A 95 13.64 1.60 -22.30
N LEU A 96 12.68 1.84 -21.39
CA LEU A 96 12.96 2.14 -19.99
C LEU A 96 12.10 1.25 -19.07
N PRO A 97 12.66 0.72 -17.97
CA PRO A 97 11.98 -0.22 -17.08
C PRO A 97 10.87 0.42 -16.22
N GLY A 98 10.61 1.72 -16.38
CA GLY A 98 9.64 2.49 -15.58
C GLY A 98 8.17 2.33 -15.99
N GLY A 99 7.88 1.53 -17.02
CA GLY A 99 6.52 1.29 -17.54
C GLY A 99 6.23 2.00 -18.86
N ILE A 100 5.09 1.65 -19.47
CA ILE A 100 4.61 2.25 -20.73
C ILE A 100 4.44 3.77 -20.53
N PRO A 101 5.07 4.62 -21.38
CA PRO A 101 5.08 6.08 -21.19
C PRO A 101 3.69 6.69 -21.03
N GLU A 102 2.72 6.26 -21.81
CA GLU A 102 1.37 6.79 -21.80
C GLU A 102 0.60 6.37 -20.54
N LEU A 103 0.88 5.18 -20.00
CA LEU A 103 0.31 4.75 -18.72
C LEU A 103 0.93 5.53 -17.56
N ARG A 104 2.25 5.75 -17.59
CA ARG A 104 2.92 6.61 -16.61
C ARG A 104 2.34 8.02 -16.64
N GLN A 105 2.20 8.61 -17.83
CA GLN A 105 1.66 9.95 -18.01
C GLN A 105 0.24 10.04 -17.45
N TRP A 106 -0.62 9.06 -17.74
CA TRP A 106 -1.97 9.02 -17.17
C TRP A 106 -1.95 9.05 -15.64
N PHE A 107 -1.07 8.26 -15.00
CA PHE A 107 -0.94 8.29 -13.54
C PHE A 107 -0.31 9.58 -13.02
N GLU A 108 0.65 10.18 -13.71
CA GLU A 108 1.23 11.47 -13.34
C GLU A 108 0.15 12.57 -13.40
N GLU A 109 -0.67 12.62 -14.44
CA GLU A 109 -1.80 13.56 -14.53
C GLU A 109 -2.82 13.33 -13.41
N PHE A 110 -3.14 12.06 -13.13
CA PHE A 110 -4.03 11.69 -12.05
C PHE A 110 -3.48 12.08 -10.66
N GLN A 111 -2.21 11.80 -10.37
CA GLN A 111 -1.58 12.16 -9.10
C GLN A 111 -1.48 13.67 -8.91
N ALA A 112 -1.18 14.42 -9.98
CA ALA A 112 -1.17 15.88 -9.94
C ALA A 112 -2.55 16.43 -9.55
N ARG A 113 -3.62 15.80 -10.05
CA ARG A 113 -4.99 16.19 -9.75
C ARG A 113 -5.43 15.83 -8.33
N ILE A 114 -5.12 14.62 -7.86
CA ILE A 114 -5.63 14.12 -6.57
C ILE A 114 -4.77 14.57 -5.40
N HIS A 115 -3.46 14.65 -5.58
CA HIS A 115 -2.52 14.87 -4.47
C HIS A 115 -1.64 16.11 -4.65
N GLY A 116 -1.41 16.58 -5.87
CA GLY A 116 -0.48 17.69 -6.13
C GLY A 116 0.91 17.52 -5.49
N PRO A 117 1.70 16.47 -5.83
CA PRO A 117 2.96 16.14 -5.16
C PRO A 117 4.06 17.22 -5.18
N GLY A 118 3.93 18.22 -6.03
CA GLY A 118 4.88 19.31 -6.16
C GLY A 118 4.94 19.87 -7.60
N PRO A 119 5.86 20.82 -7.86
CA PRO A 119 6.04 21.42 -9.17
C PRO A 119 6.39 20.38 -10.26
N VAL A 120 6.02 20.69 -11.50
CA VAL A 120 6.31 19.84 -12.68
C VAL A 120 7.81 19.54 -12.77
N GLY A 121 8.15 18.28 -13.03
CA GLY A 121 9.54 17.81 -13.18
C GLY A 121 10.26 17.50 -11.86
N THR A 122 9.66 17.78 -10.70
CA THR A 122 10.25 17.48 -9.38
C THR A 122 9.87 16.10 -8.84
N TRP A 123 8.95 15.42 -9.52
CA TRP A 123 8.43 14.09 -9.19
C TRP A 123 7.96 13.39 -10.48
N GLY A 124 7.66 12.09 -10.38
CA GLY A 124 7.04 11.32 -11.46
C GLY A 124 6.55 9.96 -10.95
N CYS A 125 6.20 9.08 -11.88
CA CYS A 125 5.74 7.72 -11.56
C CYS A 125 6.65 6.61 -12.10
N ALA A 126 6.69 5.47 -11.42
CA ALA A 126 7.20 4.20 -11.97
C ALA A 126 6.15 3.11 -11.81
N ILE A 127 5.93 2.30 -12.85
CA ILE A 127 5.00 1.17 -12.84
C ILE A 127 5.73 -0.11 -12.43
N GLY A 128 5.09 -0.90 -11.59
CA GLY A 128 5.62 -2.18 -11.12
C GLY A 128 4.57 -3.27 -11.05
N SER A 129 5.00 -4.47 -10.64
CA SER A 129 4.17 -5.68 -10.57
C SER A 129 3.25 -5.71 -9.33
N GLY A 130 2.57 -4.58 -9.08
CA GLY A 130 1.87 -4.26 -7.82
C GLY A 130 2.68 -3.32 -6.92
N SER A 131 2.04 -2.71 -5.92
CA SER A 131 2.72 -1.84 -4.96
C SER A 131 3.81 -2.58 -4.18
N GLN A 132 3.59 -3.86 -3.82
CA GLN A 132 4.55 -4.67 -3.08
C GLN A 132 5.89 -4.87 -3.81
N ASP A 133 5.88 -4.97 -5.14
CA ASP A 133 7.11 -5.04 -5.95
C ASP A 133 7.93 -3.75 -5.82
N LEU A 134 7.26 -2.61 -5.99
CA LEU A 134 7.89 -1.29 -5.89
C LEU A 134 8.32 -0.97 -4.46
N LEU A 135 7.54 -1.36 -3.46
CA LEU A 135 7.85 -1.22 -2.05
C LEU A 135 9.11 -2.00 -1.70
N TYR A 136 9.19 -3.27 -2.11
CA TYR A 136 10.39 -4.08 -1.92
C TYR A 136 11.61 -3.42 -2.56
N LYS A 137 11.51 -2.98 -3.81
CA LYS A 137 12.59 -2.28 -4.52
C LYS A 137 12.99 -0.98 -3.81
N ALA A 138 12.04 -0.20 -3.32
CA ALA A 138 12.31 1.01 -2.56
C ALA A 138 13.08 0.70 -1.25
N PHE A 139 12.73 -0.37 -0.53
CA PHE A 139 13.55 -0.82 0.61
C PHE A 139 14.97 -1.14 0.17
N GLN A 140 15.17 -1.92 -0.91
CA GLN A 140 16.52 -2.21 -1.41
C GLN A 140 17.31 -0.95 -1.81
N VAL A 141 16.65 0.16 -2.17
CA VAL A 141 17.30 1.45 -2.45
C VAL A 141 17.88 2.10 -1.20
N PHE A 142 17.24 1.95 -0.05
CA PHE A 142 17.53 2.75 1.15
C PHE A 142 18.02 1.95 2.35
N THR A 143 17.89 0.62 2.34
CA THR A 143 18.30 -0.23 3.46
C THR A 143 19.30 -1.31 3.06
N ASP A 144 20.13 -1.67 4.03
CA ASP A 144 20.97 -2.86 4.02
C ASP A 144 20.55 -3.80 5.19
N PRO A 145 20.87 -5.10 5.13
CA PRO A 145 20.64 -6.01 6.25
C PRO A 145 21.19 -5.45 7.58
N GLY A 146 20.41 -5.57 8.65
CA GLY A 146 20.73 -5.01 9.96
C GLY A 146 20.28 -3.55 10.16
N ASP A 147 19.81 -2.85 9.13
CA ASP A 147 19.23 -1.51 9.32
C ASP A 147 17.90 -1.54 10.09
N TYR A 148 17.61 -0.44 10.77
CA TYR A 148 16.38 -0.24 11.53
C TYR A 148 15.30 0.42 10.67
N VAL A 149 14.07 -0.10 10.75
CA VAL A 149 12.89 0.42 10.05
C VAL A 149 11.79 0.68 11.07
N LEU A 150 11.21 1.88 11.08
CA LEU A 150 10.04 2.21 11.90
C LEU A 150 8.80 1.63 11.25
N ILE A 151 7.98 0.95 12.04
CA ILE A 151 6.79 0.24 11.59
C ILE A 151 5.56 0.75 12.35
N ASP A 152 4.61 1.31 11.61
CA ASP A 152 3.25 1.58 12.08
C ASP A 152 2.59 0.26 12.50
N THR A 153 2.47 0.05 13.81
CA THR A 153 2.16 -1.27 14.41
C THR A 153 0.74 -1.28 15.00
N PRO A 154 -0.08 -2.31 14.69
CA PRO A 154 0.21 -3.50 13.87
C PRO A 154 0.26 -3.22 12.36
N ALA A 155 1.02 -4.03 11.63
CA ALA A 155 1.36 -3.79 10.22
C ALA A 155 1.02 -4.95 9.28
N TYR A 156 1.00 -4.67 7.98
CA TYR A 156 0.74 -5.67 6.95
C TYR A 156 1.78 -6.79 6.96
N SER A 157 1.31 -8.03 7.15
CA SER A 157 2.17 -9.22 7.26
C SER A 157 3.02 -9.49 6.01
N GLY A 158 2.59 -9.07 4.83
CA GLY A 158 3.39 -9.20 3.60
C GLY A 158 4.68 -8.39 3.66
N THR A 159 4.61 -7.16 4.19
CA THR A 159 5.78 -6.30 4.39
C THR A 159 6.66 -6.79 5.53
N LEU A 160 6.06 -7.19 6.65
CA LEU A 160 6.80 -7.79 7.76
C LEU A 160 7.58 -9.05 7.34
N GLY A 161 6.98 -9.85 6.46
CA GLY A 161 7.58 -11.09 5.95
C GLY A 161 8.91 -10.85 5.25
N PHE A 162 8.96 -9.98 4.23
CA PHE A 162 10.21 -9.75 3.50
C PHE A 162 11.20 -8.92 4.31
N LEU A 163 10.76 -7.95 5.13
CA LEU A 163 11.69 -7.18 5.95
C LEU A 163 12.41 -8.05 6.98
N SER A 164 11.69 -9.01 7.57
CA SER A 164 12.29 -10.00 8.48
C SER A 164 13.27 -10.92 7.74
N ALA A 165 12.91 -11.39 6.55
CA ALA A 165 13.78 -12.25 5.72
C ALA A 165 15.07 -11.54 5.29
N ASP A 166 15.00 -10.24 5.05
CA ASP A 166 16.15 -9.37 4.73
C ASP A 166 16.95 -8.93 5.97
N CYS A 167 16.65 -9.50 7.15
CA CYS A 167 17.33 -9.21 8.42
C CYS A 167 17.25 -7.75 8.88
N HIS A 168 16.13 -7.06 8.63
CA HIS A 168 15.90 -5.72 9.18
C HIS A 168 15.51 -5.78 10.65
N ASN A 169 15.91 -4.76 11.42
CA ASN A 169 15.46 -4.55 12.78
C ASN A 169 14.17 -3.73 12.76
N LEU A 170 13.03 -4.36 13.07
CA LEU A 170 11.72 -3.71 13.02
C LEU A 170 11.43 -2.99 14.34
N VAL A 171 11.33 -1.67 14.27
CA VAL A 171 11.06 -0.79 15.41
C VAL A 171 9.56 -0.49 15.43
N GLU A 172 8.86 -1.07 16.39
CA GLU A 172 7.43 -0.86 16.58
C GLU A 172 7.14 0.58 17.02
N VAL A 173 6.19 1.23 16.36
CA VAL A 173 5.55 2.47 16.79
C VAL A 173 4.06 2.22 16.76
N LEU A 174 3.42 2.20 17.93
CA LEU A 174 2.03 1.79 18.05
C LEU A 174 1.06 2.82 17.46
N SER A 175 -0.03 2.27 16.94
CA SER A 175 -1.16 3.02 16.43
C SER A 175 -2.39 2.83 17.30
N ASP A 176 -3.15 3.90 17.47
CA ASP A 176 -4.45 3.91 18.13
C ASP A 176 -5.57 4.18 17.11
N ALA A 177 -6.78 4.49 17.57
CA ALA A 177 -7.97 4.70 16.73
C ALA A 177 -7.77 5.76 15.63
N GLU A 178 -6.87 6.71 15.84
CA GLU A 178 -6.57 7.79 14.89
C GLU A 178 -5.35 7.48 14.01
N GLY A 179 -4.87 6.24 13.99
CA GLY A 179 -3.68 5.78 13.24
C GLY A 179 -2.37 5.96 14.01
N LEU A 180 -1.27 6.10 13.28
CA LEU A 180 0.09 6.20 13.84
C LEU A 180 0.20 7.32 14.88
N ASN A 181 0.71 6.99 16.07
CA ASN A 181 0.82 7.94 17.17
C ASN A 181 2.10 8.79 17.04
N PRO A 182 2.00 10.11 16.78
CA PRO A 182 3.17 10.97 16.64
C PRO A 182 3.97 11.14 17.94
N THR A 183 3.29 11.10 19.10
CA THR A 183 3.96 11.23 20.41
C THR A 183 4.86 10.02 20.66
N GLU A 184 4.37 8.83 20.36
CA GLU A 184 5.16 7.61 20.47
C GLU A 184 6.33 7.60 19.48
N LEU A 185 6.08 8.01 18.23
CA LEU A 185 7.13 8.15 17.23
C LEU A 185 8.25 9.09 17.71
N GLU A 186 7.89 10.24 18.28
CA GLU A 186 8.86 11.19 18.84
C GLU A 186 9.61 10.60 20.04
N ILE A 187 8.95 9.88 20.94
CA ILE A 187 9.60 9.19 22.07
C ILE A 187 10.65 8.20 21.57
N VAL A 188 10.28 7.33 20.63
CA VAL A 188 11.18 6.32 20.04
C VAL A 188 12.41 6.98 19.40
N LEU A 189 12.20 8.08 18.66
CA LEU A 189 13.28 8.77 17.95
C LEU A 189 14.17 9.62 18.86
N SER A 190 13.58 10.30 19.85
CA SER A 190 14.32 11.16 20.80
C SER A 190 15.15 10.37 21.80
N GLN A 191 14.69 9.18 22.18
CA GLN A 191 15.40 8.27 23.07
C GLN A 191 16.30 7.27 22.33
N TRP A 192 16.48 7.45 21.02
CA TRP A 192 17.25 6.52 20.21
C TRP A 192 18.73 6.47 20.66
N PRO A 193 19.29 5.28 20.96
CA PRO A 193 20.65 5.19 21.48
C PRO A 193 21.69 5.69 20.47
N ASP A 194 22.60 6.56 20.92
CA ASP A 194 23.63 7.17 20.05
C ASP A 194 24.60 6.16 19.42
N HIS A 195 24.79 4.99 20.05
CA HIS A 195 25.65 3.92 19.54
C HIS A 195 24.97 3.05 18.46
N LYS A 196 23.66 3.24 18.20
CA LYS A 196 22.91 2.52 17.17
C LYS A 196 22.69 3.42 15.96
N ARG A 197 22.74 2.82 14.77
CA ARG A 197 22.30 3.50 13.55
C ARG A 197 20.82 3.89 13.69
N ARG A 198 20.50 5.16 13.43
CA ARG A 198 19.11 5.65 13.47
C ARG A 198 18.27 5.02 12.36
N PRO A 199 16.98 4.70 12.61
CA PRO A 199 16.07 4.30 11.54
C PRO A 199 15.87 5.46 10.57
N ARG A 200 15.84 5.16 9.27
CA ARG A 200 15.75 6.17 8.20
C ARG A 200 14.48 6.04 7.36
N ILE A 201 13.62 5.07 7.67
CA ILE A 201 12.37 4.80 6.97
C ILE A 201 11.28 4.54 7.99
N LEU A 202 10.14 5.18 7.79
CA LEU A 202 8.86 4.85 8.38
C LEU A 202 7.99 4.18 7.33
N TYR A 203 7.56 2.94 7.58
CA TYR A 203 6.52 2.26 6.80
C TYR A 203 5.17 2.42 7.47
N THR A 204 4.18 2.91 6.73
CA THR A 204 2.82 3.12 7.20
C THR A 204 1.80 2.83 6.09
N VAL A 205 0.64 2.32 6.50
CA VAL A 205 -0.55 2.18 5.66
C VAL A 205 -1.57 3.17 6.20
N PRO A 206 -1.58 4.44 5.74
CA PRO A 206 -2.27 5.51 6.46
C PRO A 206 -3.78 5.54 6.24
N THR A 207 -4.32 4.83 5.26
CA THR A 207 -5.76 4.76 5.02
C THR A 207 -6.21 3.30 5.02
N GLY A 208 -7.22 2.97 5.83
CA GLY A 208 -7.82 1.63 5.88
C GLY A 208 -6.80 0.53 6.19
N SER A 209 -5.92 0.78 7.17
CA SER A 209 -4.73 -0.02 7.45
C SER A 209 -5.01 -1.52 7.55
N ASN A 210 -4.10 -2.34 7.03
CA ASN A 210 -4.13 -3.79 7.22
C ASN A 210 -3.19 -4.13 8.38
N PRO A 211 -3.69 -4.55 9.55
CA PRO A 211 -4.98 -5.24 9.74
C PRO A 211 -6.13 -4.39 10.32
N THR A 212 -5.88 -3.18 10.79
CA THR A 212 -6.75 -2.52 11.76
C THR A 212 -8.05 -1.92 11.18
N GLY A 213 -8.07 -1.63 9.88
CA GLY A 213 -9.09 -0.82 9.23
C GLY A 213 -9.06 0.66 9.62
N ARG A 214 -8.05 1.10 10.38
CA ARG A 214 -7.91 2.47 10.87
C ARG A 214 -7.29 3.38 9.81
N SER A 215 -7.61 4.66 9.89
CA SER A 215 -7.02 5.69 9.03
C SER A 215 -6.38 6.78 9.88
N CYS A 216 -5.19 7.21 9.48
CA CYS A 216 -4.44 8.26 10.14
C CYS A 216 -5.09 9.62 9.89
N THR A 217 -5.39 10.37 10.96
CA THR A 217 -6.01 11.70 10.84
C THR A 217 -5.05 12.70 10.21
N GLN A 218 -5.59 13.73 9.55
CA GLN A 218 -4.76 14.77 8.91
C GLN A 218 -3.85 15.48 9.93
N ALA A 219 -4.35 15.75 11.14
CA ALA A 219 -3.56 16.37 12.20
C ALA A 219 -2.32 15.54 12.56
N ARG A 220 -2.47 14.21 12.65
CA ARG A 220 -1.35 13.29 12.91
C ARG A 220 -0.39 13.22 11.73
N LYS A 221 -0.89 13.16 10.49
CA LYS A 221 -0.04 13.18 9.29
C LYS A 221 0.84 14.43 9.25
N ILE A 222 0.29 15.60 9.60
CA ILE A 222 1.04 16.86 9.70
C ILE A 222 2.16 16.74 10.74
N GLU A 223 1.88 16.21 11.93
CA GLU A 223 2.90 16.08 12.97
C GLU A 223 3.99 15.07 12.58
N ILE A 224 3.61 13.94 11.98
CA ILE A 224 4.55 12.93 11.48
C ILE A 224 5.46 13.51 10.39
N LEU A 225 4.94 14.37 9.51
CA LEU A 225 5.75 15.08 8.51
C LEU A 225 6.79 16.00 9.17
N ARG A 226 6.42 16.72 10.24
CA ARG A 226 7.38 17.55 10.99
C ARG A 226 8.46 16.69 11.63
N LEU A 227 8.09 15.55 12.21
CA LEU A 227 9.04 14.59 12.78
C LEU A 227 9.96 13.99 11.70
N ALA A 228 9.44 13.70 10.50
CA ALA A 228 10.23 13.21 9.37
C ALA A 228 11.34 14.19 8.97
N LYS A 229 11.03 15.49 8.97
CA LYS A 229 12.03 16.54 8.75
C LYS A 229 13.00 16.67 9.93
N LYS A 230 12.50 16.72 11.17
CA LYS A 230 13.28 16.89 12.40
C LYS A 230 14.31 15.77 12.59
N PHE A 231 13.91 14.52 12.37
CA PHE A 231 14.74 13.33 12.60
C PHE A 231 15.33 12.74 11.31
N ASN A 232 15.06 13.37 10.16
CA ASN A 232 15.62 13.04 8.85
C ASN A 232 15.36 11.59 8.40
N PHE A 233 14.09 11.18 8.37
CA PHE A 233 13.66 9.88 7.81
C PHE A 233 12.72 10.06 6.61
N LEU A 234 12.63 9.02 5.78
CA LEU A 234 11.68 8.90 4.66
C LEU A 234 10.37 8.27 5.13
N ILE A 235 9.27 8.63 4.50
CA ILE A 235 7.96 8.00 4.73
C ILE A 235 7.62 7.13 3.53
N PHE A 236 7.42 5.84 3.75
CA PHE A 236 6.86 4.91 2.80
C PHE A 236 5.37 4.79 3.06
N GLU A 237 4.59 5.55 2.29
CA GLU A 237 3.13 5.60 2.32
C GLU A 237 2.58 4.49 1.39
N ASP A 238 2.27 3.32 1.95
CA ASP A 238 1.67 2.20 1.21
C ASP A 238 0.14 2.30 1.26
N ASP A 239 -0.45 2.77 0.16
CA ASP A 239 -1.81 3.32 0.17
C ASP A 239 -2.76 2.57 -0.76
N ALA A 240 -2.63 1.24 -0.78
CA ALA A 240 -3.45 0.33 -1.58
C ALA A 240 -4.97 0.44 -1.32
N TYR A 241 -5.38 1.07 -0.22
CA TYR A 241 -6.78 1.24 0.19
C TYR A 241 -7.25 2.70 0.15
N TYR A 242 -6.44 3.64 -0.34
CA TYR A 242 -6.76 5.08 -0.32
C TYR A 242 -8.13 5.39 -0.93
N PHE A 243 -8.49 4.70 -2.01
CA PHE A 243 -9.77 4.88 -2.70
C PHE A 243 -10.93 4.07 -2.11
N LEU A 244 -10.69 3.28 -1.08
CA LEU A 244 -11.70 2.58 -0.29
C LEU A 244 -11.98 3.32 1.02
N ASP A 245 -11.98 4.64 0.97
CA ASP A 245 -12.36 5.50 2.11
C ASP A 245 -13.88 5.73 2.08
N PHE A 246 -14.54 5.53 3.21
CA PHE A 246 -15.99 5.65 3.33
C PHE A 246 -16.44 7.05 3.79
N ALA A 247 -15.48 7.90 4.19
CA ALA A 247 -15.77 9.27 4.60
C ALA A 247 -16.25 10.13 3.43
N ASP A 248 -16.99 11.19 3.75
CA ASP A 248 -17.29 12.24 2.79
C ASP A 248 -15.96 12.82 2.25
N PRO A 249 -15.80 12.96 0.93
CA PRO A 249 -14.61 13.58 0.33
C PRO A 249 -14.22 14.93 0.94
N ALA A 250 -15.18 15.71 1.45
CA ALA A 250 -14.93 17.02 2.07
C ALA A 250 -14.19 16.94 3.42
N VAL A 251 -14.25 15.80 4.12
CA VAL A 251 -13.60 15.60 5.42
C VAL A 251 -12.50 14.54 5.38
N LYS A 252 -12.24 13.98 4.20
CA LYS A 252 -11.21 12.97 3.98
C LYS A 252 -9.82 13.52 4.29
N ALA A 253 -9.04 12.78 5.06
CA ALA A 253 -7.66 13.13 5.35
C ALA A 253 -6.81 13.08 4.07
N ARG A 254 -6.11 14.18 3.78
CA ARG A 254 -5.14 14.28 2.68
C ARG A 254 -3.99 13.27 2.83
N SER A 255 -3.36 12.87 1.72
CA SER A 255 -2.20 11.97 1.73
C SER A 255 -0.94 12.67 2.26
N TYR A 256 0.06 11.91 2.70
CA TYR A 256 1.35 12.48 3.11
C TYR A 256 2.00 13.26 1.97
N VAL A 257 2.02 12.70 0.76
CA VAL A 257 2.64 13.36 -0.40
C VAL A 257 1.94 14.68 -0.75
N SER A 258 0.64 14.80 -0.48
CA SER A 258 -0.10 16.05 -0.73
C SER A 258 0.12 17.13 0.33
N LEU A 259 0.53 16.75 1.53
CA LEU A 259 0.74 17.66 2.67
C LEU A 259 2.21 18.07 2.80
N GLU A 260 3.14 17.28 2.26
CA GLU A 260 4.59 17.43 2.49
C GLU A 260 5.10 18.85 2.20
N ALA A 261 4.78 19.40 1.03
CA ALA A 261 5.22 20.73 0.62
C ALA A 261 4.65 21.84 1.52
N GLU A 262 3.38 21.72 1.90
CA GLU A 262 2.68 22.68 2.77
C GLU A 262 3.26 22.67 4.18
N VAL A 263 3.51 21.49 4.74
CA VAL A 263 3.98 21.33 6.13
C VAL A 263 5.46 21.66 6.27
N ASN A 264 6.29 21.19 5.35
CA ASN A 264 7.75 21.24 5.49
C ASN A 264 8.43 22.24 4.55
N GLY A 265 7.73 22.84 3.59
CA GLY A 265 8.33 23.69 2.57
C GLY A 265 9.28 22.93 1.63
N GLU A 266 9.20 21.60 1.60
CA GLU A 266 10.03 20.73 0.77
C GLU A 266 9.25 19.49 0.30
N THR A 267 9.70 18.86 -0.78
CA THR A 267 9.13 17.60 -1.32
C THR A 267 10.21 16.52 -1.45
N GLY A 268 9.79 15.26 -1.49
CA GLY A 268 10.65 14.14 -1.86
C GLY A 268 11.11 13.23 -0.71
N ARG A 269 10.64 13.44 0.53
CA ARG A 269 10.75 12.47 1.63
C ARG A 269 9.66 11.42 1.60
N VAL A 270 8.50 11.74 1.03
CA VAL A 270 7.39 10.80 0.90
C VAL A 270 7.52 9.99 -0.38
N LEU A 271 7.52 8.68 -0.24
CA LEU A 271 7.37 7.71 -1.33
C LEU A 271 5.98 7.11 -1.19
N ARG A 272 5.11 7.40 -2.16
CA ARG A 272 3.75 6.90 -2.19
C ARG A 272 3.64 5.69 -3.10
N PHE A 273 3.06 4.60 -2.58
CA PHE A 273 2.84 3.36 -3.32
C PHE A 273 1.34 3.13 -3.49
N ASP A 274 0.88 3.18 -4.74
CA ASP A 274 -0.52 2.93 -5.10
C ASP A 274 -0.66 1.57 -5.80
N SER A 275 -1.85 0.98 -5.73
CA SER A 275 -2.14 -0.29 -6.40
C SER A 275 -3.53 -0.34 -7.02
N LEU A 276 -3.62 -0.92 -8.22
CA LEU A 276 -4.90 -1.25 -8.84
C LEU A 276 -5.54 -2.52 -8.24
N SER A 277 -4.89 -3.18 -7.27
CA SER A 277 -5.30 -4.50 -6.78
C SER A 277 -6.65 -4.51 -6.07
N LYS A 278 -7.02 -3.40 -5.41
CA LYS A 278 -8.25 -3.30 -4.60
C LYS A 278 -9.38 -2.55 -5.29
N ILE A 279 -9.07 -1.92 -6.42
CA ILE A 279 -9.99 -1.09 -7.19
C ILE A 279 -10.35 -1.74 -8.52
N VAL A 280 -9.37 -2.28 -9.25
CA VAL A 280 -9.58 -2.89 -10.57
C VAL A 280 -9.47 -4.41 -10.48
N SER A 281 -8.28 -4.94 -10.23
CA SER A 281 -8.06 -6.39 -10.11
C SER A 281 -6.68 -6.70 -9.53
N ALA A 282 -6.65 -7.50 -8.46
CA ALA A 282 -5.40 -7.98 -7.86
C ALA A 282 -4.60 -8.89 -8.80
N GLY A 283 -5.25 -9.55 -9.77
CA GLY A 283 -4.63 -10.45 -10.73
C GLY A 283 -3.90 -9.74 -11.87
N MET A 284 -4.22 -8.46 -12.14
CA MET A 284 -3.49 -7.68 -13.16
C MET A 284 -2.03 -7.41 -12.77
N ARG A 285 -1.71 -7.50 -11.47
CA ARG A 285 -0.38 -7.24 -10.92
C ARG A 285 0.16 -5.86 -11.34
N LEU A 286 -0.64 -4.81 -11.11
CA LEU A 286 -0.23 -3.43 -11.38
C LEU A 286 -0.32 -2.54 -10.14
N GLY A 287 0.70 -1.71 -10.01
CA GLY A 287 0.80 -0.63 -9.05
C GLY A 287 1.83 0.38 -9.53
N PHE A 288 1.90 1.52 -8.85
CA PHE A 288 2.81 2.58 -9.22
C PHE A 288 3.36 3.31 -8.00
N LEU A 289 4.57 3.84 -8.15
CA LEU A 289 5.30 4.59 -7.14
C LEU A 289 5.36 6.04 -7.58
N THR A 290 4.94 6.97 -6.72
CA THR A 290 5.10 8.41 -6.90
C THR A 290 6.21 8.93 -5.99
N THR A 291 7.27 9.48 -6.57
CA THR A 291 8.41 10.05 -5.83
C THR A 291 9.31 10.91 -6.75
N SER A 292 10.44 11.40 -6.23
CA SER A 292 11.39 12.24 -6.97
C SER A 292 12.09 11.47 -8.11
N PRO A 293 12.48 12.14 -9.21
CA PRO A 293 13.16 11.50 -10.33
C PRO A 293 14.44 10.75 -9.94
N SER A 294 15.18 11.27 -8.97
CA SER A 294 16.42 10.65 -8.47
C SER A 294 16.17 9.26 -7.87
N ILE A 295 15.05 9.08 -7.16
CA ILE A 295 14.65 7.83 -6.54
C ILE A 295 14.04 6.89 -7.59
N LEU A 296 13.19 7.42 -8.48
CA LEU A 296 12.63 6.65 -9.60
C LEU A 296 13.73 6.04 -10.45
N GLN A 297 14.82 6.77 -10.71
CA GLN A 297 15.97 6.24 -11.45
C GLN A 297 16.54 4.98 -10.78
N LYS A 298 16.71 4.99 -9.44
CA LYS A 298 17.25 3.84 -8.70
C LYS A 298 16.28 2.66 -8.70
N VAL A 299 15.00 2.91 -8.47
CA VAL A 299 13.95 1.85 -8.51
C VAL A 299 13.88 1.22 -9.91
N ASN A 300 13.86 2.05 -10.95
CA ASN A 300 13.85 1.61 -12.35
C ASN A 300 15.10 0.78 -12.68
N MET A 301 16.27 1.17 -12.18
CA MET A 301 17.49 0.39 -12.38
C MET A 301 17.38 -1.00 -11.71
N ILE A 302 16.79 -1.10 -10.51
CA ILE A 302 16.55 -2.41 -9.88
C ILE A 302 15.55 -3.21 -10.72
N THR A 303 14.44 -2.60 -11.15
CA THR A 303 13.46 -3.25 -12.05
C THR A 303 14.11 -3.83 -13.29
N GLY A 304 14.98 -3.06 -13.95
CA GLY A 304 15.73 -3.50 -15.14
C GLY A 304 16.67 -4.68 -14.91
N ASN A 305 16.99 -5.02 -13.66
CA ASN A 305 17.86 -6.14 -13.30
C ASN A 305 17.12 -7.31 -12.65
N THR A 306 15.90 -7.09 -12.16
CA THR A 306 15.12 -8.13 -11.48
C THR A 306 14.04 -8.72 -12.37
N ASN A 307 13.30 -7.89 -13.10
CA ASN A 307 12.13 -8.33 -13.87
C ASN A 307 11.93 -7.59 -15.19
N LEU A 308 12.89 -6.74 -15.59
CA LEU A 308 12.91 -5.92 -16.81
C LEU A 308 11.82 -4.84 -16.86
N GLN A 309 10.55 -5.23 -16.79
CA GLN A 309 9.39 -4.34 -16.78
C GLN A 309 8.18 -5.03 -16.12
N ALA A 310 7.19 -4.25 -15.71
CA ALA A 310 5.88 -4.82 -15.39
C ALA A 310 5.26 -5.45 -16.64
N ALA A 311 4.44 -6.49 -16.49
CA ALA A 311 3.86 -7.22 -17.62
C ALA A 311 3.12 -6.28 -18.58
N SER A 312 3.60 -6.17 -19.82
CA SER A 312 3.06 -5.20 -20.78
C SER A 312 1.60 -5.45 -21.11
N THR A 313 1.17 -6.72 -21.21
CA THR A 313 -0.22 -7.08 -21.45
C THR A 313 -1.15 -6.47 -20.41
N SER A 314 -0.78 -6.57 -19.12
CA SER A 314 -1.56 -5.92 -18.06
C SER A 314 -1.53 -4.41 -18.19
N GLN A 315 -0.37 -3.81 -18.53
CA GLN A 315 -0.23 -2.36 -18.69
C GLN A 315 -1.11 -1.82 -19.84
N VAL A 316 -1.15 -2.46 -21.00
CA VAL A 316 -2.00 -2.00 -22.13
C VAL A 316 -3.49 -2.19 -21.88
N ILE A 317 -3.88 -3.30 -21.22
CA ILE A 317 -5.28 -3.51 -20.83
C ILE A 317 -5.71 -2.43 -19.83
N ALA A 318 -4.86 -2.13 -18.84
CA ALA A 318 -5.12 -1.05 -17.89
C ALA A 318 -5.20 0.30 -18.60
N LEU A 319 -4.25 0.62 -19.48
CA LEU A 319 -4.23 1.88 -20.21
C LEU A 319 -5.49 2.07 -21.07
N ALA A 320 -5.92 1.05 -21.80
CA ALA A 320 -7.15 1.11 -22.59
C ALA A 320 -8.37 1.39 -21.71
N LEU A 321 -8.49 0.69 -20.58
CA LEU A 321 -9.57 0.89 -19.62
C LEU A 321 -9.56 2.30 -19.01
N LEU A 322 -8.40 2.76 -18.57
CA LEU A 322 -8.22 4.06 -17.93
C LEU A 322 -8.41 5.23 -18.91
N ARG A 323 -8.03 5.06 -20.18
CA ARG A 323 -8.35 6.02 -21.25
C ARG A 323 -9.85 6.08 -21.53
N HIS A 324 -10.48 4.91 -21.63
CA HIS A 324 -11.92 4.82 -21.88
C HIS A 324 -12.74 5.48 -20.76
N TRP A 325 -12.40 5.22 -19.51
CA TRP A 325 -13.05 5.86 -18.36
C TRP A 325 -12.67 7.34 -18.19
N GLY A 326 -11.44 7.71 -18.56
CA GLY A 326 -10.84 8.96 -18.13
C GLY A 326 -10.71 9.06 -16.60
N HIS A 327 -10.23 10.20 -16.12
CA HIS A 327 -10.10 10.42 -14.68
C HIS A 327 -11.46 10.41 -13.95
N GLU A 328 -12.52 10.97 -14.54
CA GLU A 328 -13.86 10.99 -13.92
C GLU A 328 -14.48 9.60 -13.83
N GLY A 329 -14.39 8.79 -14.88
CA GLY A 329 -14.91 7.43 -14.86
C GLY A 329 -14.15 6.56 -13.86
N PHE A 330 -12.83 6.73 -13.75
CA PHE A 330 -12.03 6.04 -12.74
C PHE A 330 -12.44 6.43 -11.31
N LEU A 331 -12.62 7.73 -11.04
CA LEU A 331 -13.10 8.20 -9.74
C LEU A 331 -14.50 7.66 -9.43
N THR A 332 -15.41 7.69 -10.40
CA THR A 332 -16.76 7.12 -10.25
C THR A 332 -16.70 5.63 -9.91
N HIS A 333 -15.88 4.86 -10.62
CA HIS A 333 -15.65 3.44 -10.34
C HIS A 333 -15.10 3.22 -8.93
N THR A 334 -14.13 4.02 -8.49
CA THR A 334 -13.58 3.93 -7.14
C THR A 334 -14.61 4.24 -6.05
N SER A 335 -15.44 5.27 -6.26
CA SER A 335 -16.52 5.63 -5.34
C SER A 335 -17.57 4.52 -5.22
N ASN A 336 -17.94 3.91 -6.34
CA ASN A 336 -18.85 2.76 -6.34
C ASN A 336 -18.25 1.55 -5.59
N ALA A 337 -16.94 1.32 -5.73
CA ALA A 337 -16.25 0.28 -4.96
C ALA A 337 -16.23 0.60 -3.46
N ALA A 338 -15.94 1.85 -3.08
CA ALA A 338 -15.96 2.29 -1.68
C ALA A 338 -17.36 2.12 -1.05
N GLU A 339 -18.41 2.50 -1.78
CA GLU A 339 -19.81 2.31 -1.37
C GLU A 339 -20.14 0.83 -1.11
N PHE A 340 -19.75 -0.04 -2.05
CA PHE A 340 -19.93 -1.48 -1.89
C PHE A 340 -19.24 -2.01 -0.62
N TYR A 341 -17.99 -1.61 -0.38
CA TYR A 341 -17.26 -2.03 0.82
C TYR A 341 -17.80 -1.39 2.10
N ARG A 342 -18.36 -0.18 2.05
CA ARG A 342 -19.07 0.42 3.19
C ARG A 342 -20.27 -0.43 3.60
N HIS A 343 -21.09 -0.86 2.62
CA HIS A 343 -22.23 -1.74 2.90
C HIS A 343 -21.78 -3.08 3.50
N LYS A 344 -20.71 -3.69 2.96
CA LYS A 344 -20.12 -4.92 3.53
C LYS A 344 -19.59 -4.71 4.96
N ARG A 345 -18.99 -3.56 5.24
CA ARG A 345 -18.55 -3.17 6.58
C ARG A 345 -19.74 -3.08 7.53
N ASP A 346 -20.79 -2.35 7.16
CA ASP A 346 -21.99 -2.15 7.99
C ASP A 346 -22.64 -3.50 8.35
N MET A 347 -22.75 -4.39 7.36
CA MET A 347 -23.25 -5.75 7.51
C MET A 347 -22.44 -6.58 8.53
N LEU A 348 -21.10 -6.59 8.42
CA LEU A 348 -20.26 -7.33 9.37
C LEU A 348 -20.29 -6.70 10.77
N VAL A 349 -20.32 -5.38 10.87
CA VAL A 349 -20.40 -4.66 12.15
C VAL A 349 -21.73 -4.97 12.84
N ALA A 350 -22.86 -4.95 12.12
CA ALA A 350 -24.16 -5.33 12.70
C ALA A 350 -24.18 -6.77 13.23
N ALA A 351 -23.52 -7.71 12.52
CA ALA A 351 -23.34 -9.07 13.02
C ALA A 351 -22.46 -9.13 14.28
N ALA A 352 -21.36 -8.36 14.32
CA ALA A 352 -20.49 -8.26 15.49
C ALA A 352 -21.23 -7.65 16.70
N GLU A 353 -22.02 -6.60 16.51
CA GLU A 353 -22.87 -6.02 17.56
C GLU A 353 -23.85 -7.05 18.13
N ARG A 354 -24.48 -7.85 17.26
CA ARG A 354 -25.45 -8.88 17.68
C ARG A 354 -24.83 -10.00 18.51
N TYR A 355 -23.66 -10.50 18.13
CA TYR A 355 -23.10 -11.74 18.70
C TYR A 355 -21.84 -11.55 19.57
N LEU A 356 -21.13 -10.43 19.44
CA LEU A 356 -19.81 -10.22 20.02
C LEU A 356 -19.72 -9.02 20.98
N GLN A 357 -20.77 -8.22 21.17
CA GLN A 357 -20.73 -7.00 22.01
C GLN A 357 -20.25 -7.24 23.47
N ASP A 358 -20.52 -8.41 24.03
CA ASP A 358 -20.09 -8.85 25.38
C ASP A 358 -18.85 -9.75 25.34
N LYS A 359 -18.28 -10.00 24.16
CA LYS A 359 -17.19 -10.98 23.92
C LYS A 359 -15.99 -10.41 23.18
N ALA A 360 -16.11 -9.23 22.60
CA ALA A 360 -15.06 -8.52 21.91
C ALA A 360 -15.29 -7.00 21.96
N THR A 361 -14.23 -6.26 21.69
CA THR A 361 -14.28 -4.80 21.48
C THR A 361 -13.70 -4.49 20.10
N TRP A 362 -14.20 -3.45 19.45
CA TRP A 362 -13.72 -3.01 18.14
C TRP A 362 -14.01 -1.54 17.90
N GLU A 363 -13.35 -1.00 16.90
CA GLU A 363 -13.67 0.30 16.32
C GLU A 363 -14.28 0.05 14.94
N VAL A 364 -15.26 0.87 14.58
CA VAL A 364 -15.89 0.78 13.26
C VAL A 364 -14.92 1.38 12.22
N PRO A 365 -14.41 0.58 11.26
CA PRO A 365 -13.39 1.04 10.34
C PRO A 365 -13.98 2.05 9.36
N THR A 366 -13.25 3.13 9.09
CA THR A 366 -13.69 4.21 8.19
C THR A 366 -13.23 4.01 6.75
N ALA A 367 -12.37 3.02 6.50
CA ALA A 367 -11.85 2.71 5.19
C ALA A 367 -11.39 1.25 5.09
N GLY A 368 -11.11 0.80 3.87
CA GLY A 368 -10.47 -0.47 3.59
C GLY A 368 -11.44 -1.65 3.61
N MET A 369 -10.96 -2.79 4.11
CA MET A 369 -11.58 -4.10 3.89
C MET A 369 -11.60 -4.99 5.15
N PHE A 370 -11.19 -4.44 6.30
CA PHE A 370 -10.92 -5.20 7.52
C PHE A 370 -11.62 -4.61 8.74
N LEU A 371 -12.10 -5.49 9.60
CA LEU A 371 -12.55 -5.19 10.96
C LEU A 371 -11.56 -5.83 11.94
N TRP A 372 -11.01 -5.01 12.84
CA TRP A 372 -10.05 -5.45 13.84
C TRP A 372 -10.71 -5.48 15.21
N ILE A 373 -10.87 -6.70 15.72
CA ILE A 373 -11.55 -6.93 16.99
C ILE A 373 -10.54 -7.40 18.04
N LYS A 374 -10.73 -7.01 19.29
CA LYS A 374 -10.02 -7.56 20.44
C LYS A 374 -11.00 -8.45 21.21
N LEU A 375 -10.76 -9.76 21.16
CA LEU A 375 -11.53 -10.73 21.93
C LEU A 375 -11.32 -10.50 23.44
N LEU A 376 -12.40 -10.64 24.21
CA LEU A 376 -12.37 -10.69 25.66
C LEU A 376 -12.11 -12.15 26.04
N LEU A 377 -10.87 -12.47 26.41
CA LEU A 377 -10.43 -13.82 26.72
C LEU A 377 -10.00 -13.94 28.20
N PRO A 378 -10.00 -15.16 28.77
CA PRO A 378 -9.39 -15.40 30.08
C PRO A 378 -7.91 -14.98 30.10
N PRO A 379 -7.37 -14.57 31.28
CA PRO A 379 -5.96 -14.28 31.42
C PRO A 379 -5.07 -15.42 30.92
N GLY A 380 -4.01 -15.06 30.18
CA GLY A 380 -3.05 -16.03 29.63
C GLY A 380 -3.42 -16.65 28.28
N ARG A 381 -4.67 -16.50 27.82
CA ARG A 381 -5.13 -16.98 26.51
C ARG A 381 -4.92 -15.92 25.43
N ASP A 382 -4.68 -16.36 24.20
CA ASP A 382 -4.53 -15.49 23.04
C ASP A 382 -5.36 -15.96 21.84
N SER A 383 -5.51 -15.08 20.85
CA SER A 383 -6.35 -15.32 19.66
C SER A 383 -5.86 -16.48 18.78
N PHE A 384 -4.55 -16.76 18.73
CA PHE A 384 -4.01 -17.87 17.95
C PHE A 384 -4.38 -19.19 18.59
N GLU A 385 -4.22 -19.31 19.90
CA GLU A 385 -4.63 -20.49 20.67
C GLU A 385 -6.13 -20.75 20.51
N VAL A 386 -6.97 -19.73 20.72
CA VAL A 386 -8.44 -19.87 20.63
C VAL A 386 -8.88 -20.25 19.21
N LEU A 387 -8.26 -19.69 18.17
CA LEU A 387 -8.56 -20.12 16.81
C LEU A 387 -8.09 -21.54 16.54
N THR A 388 -6.84 -21.90 16.87
CA THR A 388 -6.28 -23.20 16.49
C THR A 388 -6.89 -24.38 17.25
N SER A 389 -7.25 -24.20 18.52
CA SER A 389 -7.87 -25.26 19.34
C SER A 389 -9.27 -25.64 18.86
N PHE A 390 -9.96 -24.74 18.16
CA PHE A 390 -11.40 -24.88 17.90
C PHE A 390 -11.85 -24.60 16.46
N SER A 391 -11.02 -24.01 15.59
CA SER A 391 -11.46 -23.55 14.26
C SER A 391 -11.93 -24.68 13.35
N SER A 392 -11.31 -25.86 13.43
CA SER A 392 -11.71 -27.03 12.63
C SER A 392 -13.09 -27.55 13.04
N ALA A 393 -13.41 -27.53 14.32
CA ALA A 393 -14.71 -27.94 14.86
C ALA A 393 -15.78 -26.83 14.71
N ALA A 394 -15.40 -25.56 14.86
CA ALA A 394 -16.31 -24.43 14.79
C ALA A 394 -16.61 -24.00 13.35
N GLY A 395 -15.77 -24.36 12.37
CA GLY A 395 -15.98 -24.01 10.96
C GLY A 395 -15.81 -22.52 10.66
N VAL A 396 -14.97 -21.81 11.40
CA VAL A 396 -14.64 -20.39 11.15
C VAL A 396 -13.13 -20.20 11.19
N ILE A 397 -12.59 -19.43 10.25
CA ILE A 397 -11.17 -19.04 10.22
C ILE A 397 -11.05 -17.52 10.14
N ALA A 398 -10.15 -16.98 10.94
CA ALA A 398 -9.76 -15.58 10.94
C ALA A 398 -8.23 -15.48 11.07
N VAL A 399 -7.67 -14.29 10.93
CA VAL A 399 -6.22 -14.12 11.10
C VAL A 399 -5.92 -13.62 12.51
N PRO A 400 -5.15 -14.37 13.32
CA PRO A 400 -4.79 -13.98 14.67
C PRO A 400 -3.84 -12.79 14.67
N GLY A 401 -3.97 -11.93 15.68
CA GLY A 401 -3.34 -10.63 15.69
C GLY A 401 -1.81 -10.67 15.72
N MET A 402 -1.23 -11.74 16.28
CA MET A 402 0.20 -11.98 16.31
C MET A 402 0.84 -12.01 14.91
N ALA A 403 0.05 -12.31 13.86
CA ALA A 403 0.52 -12.31 12.48
C ALA A 403 0.87 -10.90 11.94
N PHE A 404 0.42 -9.86 12.63
CA PHE A 404 0.60 -8.46 12.26
C PHE A 404 1.50 -7.68 13.23
N MET A 405 2.10 -8.37 14.21
CA MET A 405 3.05 -7.78 15.15
C MET A 405 4.48 -8.09 14.69
N PRO A 406 5.36 -7.09 14.53
CA PRO A 406 6.77 -7.33 14.21
C PRO A 406 7.46 -8.29 15.19
N SER A 407 7.21 -8.12 16.49
CA SER A 407 7.67 -8.98 17.58
C SER A 407 7.00 -10.35 17.66
N ARG A 408 5.93 -10.60 16.87
CA ARG A 408 5.05 -11.78 16.98
C ARG A 408 4.52 -12.01 18.41
N SER A 409 4.36 -10.93 19.15
CA SER A 409 3.79 -10.96 20.50
C SER A 409 2.39 -11.60 20.49
N LYS A 410 2.04 -12.27 21.59
CA LYS A 410 0.69 -12.84 21.77
C LYS A 410 -0.33 -11.72 21.92
N THR A 411 -1.47 -11.88 21.26
CA THR A 411 -2.51 -10.85 21.19
C THR A 411 -3.90 -11.47 21.26
N CYS A 412 -4.88 -10.80 21.88
CA CYS A 412 -6.30 -11.19 21.80
C CYS A 412 -6.99 -10.66 20.54
N GLN A 413 -6.24 -10.06 19.62
CA GLN A 413 -6.76 -9.40 18.45
C GLN A 413 -7.04 -10.40 17.31
N LEU A 414 -8.09 -10.16 16.53
CA LEU A 414 -8.42 -10.88 15.31
C LEU A 414 -8.69 -9.90 14.18
N ARG A 415 -8.18 -10.21 12.99
CA ARG A 415 -8.57 -9.52 11.76
C ARG A 415 -9.66 -10.31 11.04
N LEU A 416 -10.83 -9.69 10.91
CA LEU A 416 -11.93 -10.15 10.07
C LEU A 416 -11.92 -9.39 8.75
N SER A 417 -12.15 -10.08 7.64
CA SER A 417 -12.30 -9.46 6.32
C SER A 417 -13.76 -9.49 5.91
N PHE A 418 -14.33 -8.32 5.56
CA PHE A 418 -15.70 -8.22 5.08
C PHE A 418 -15.80 -8.26 3.54
N SER A 419 -14.69 -8.50 2.83
CA SER A 419 -14.63 -8.28 1.37
C SER A 419 -15.48 -9.25 0.54
N LEU A 420 -15.54 -10.50 0.96
CA LEU A 420 -16.16 -11.59 0.18
C LEU A 420 -17.42 -12.16 0.85
N VAL A 421 -17.47 -12.09 2.18
CA VAL A 421 -18.54 -12.71 2.97
C VAL A 421 -19.90 -12.10 2.65
N THR A 422 -20.91 -12.95 2.61
CA THR A 422 -22.33 -12.59 2.58
C THR A 422 -22.83 -12.21 3.99
N GLU A 423 -24.05 -11.69 4.08
CA GLU A 423 -24.66 -11.33 5.37
C GLU A 423 -24.88 -12.57 6.24
N ASP A 424 -25.40 -13.66 5.68
CA ASP A 424 -25.61 -14.92 6.39
C ASP A 424 -24.29 -15.50 6.91
N GLU A 425 -23.25 -15.50 6.07
CA GLU A 425 -21.91 -15.94 6.47
C GLU A 425 -21.30 -15.05 7.56
N ALA A 426 -21.52 -13.73 7.51
CA ALA A 426 -21.04 -12.82 8.55
C ALA A 426 -21.73 -13.04 9.90
N ASN A 427 -23.06 -13.24 9.89
CA ASN A 427 -23.83 -13.60 11.09
C ASN A 427 -23.33 -14.93 11.67
N GLU A 428 -23.21 -15.96 10.84
CA GLU A 428 -22.77 -17.28 11.28
C GLU A 428 -21.31 -17.28 11.76
N ALA A 429 -20.42 -16.54 11.10
CA ALA A 429 -19.03 -16.38 11.52
C ALA A 429 -18.94 -15.70 12.89
N CYS A 430 -19.67 -14.59 13.12
CA CYS A 430 -19.68 -13.91 14.42
C CYS A 430 -20.27 -14.80 15.51
N ARG A 431 -21.35 -15.55 15.23
CA ARG A 431 -21.92 -16.53 16.17
C ARG A 431 -20.91 -17.62 16.53
N ARG A 432 -20.17 -18.16 15.56
CA ARG A 432 -19.12 -19.17 15.81
C ARG A 432 -17.98 -18.59 16.65
N ILE A 433 -17.53 -17.38 16.35
CA ILE A 433 -16.50 -16.67 17.15
C ILE A 433 -16.98 -16.46 18.60
N ALA A 434 -18.26 -16.14 18.80
CA ALA A 434 -18.83 -16.02 20.14
C ALA A 434 -18.69 -17.32 20.94
N THR A 435 -19.02 -18.47 20.32
CA THR A 435 -18.85 -19.80 20.94
C THR A 435 -17.38 -20.12 21.23
N LEU A 436 -16.43 -19.64 20.42
CA LEU A 436 -15.00 -19.81 20.69
C LEU A 436 -14.58 -19.09 21.98
N VAL A 437 -15.06 -17.86 22.18
CA VAL A 437 -14.77 -17.08 23.38
C VAL A 437 -15.38 -17.76 24.62
N GLU A 438 -16.63 -18.21 24.55
CA GLU A 438 -17.31 -18.92 25.65
C GLU A 438 -16.61 -20.24 26.01
N SER A 439 -16.16 -20.98 25.00
CA SER A 439 -15.42 -22.23 25.20
C SER A 439 -14.09 -21.98 25.91
N ALA A 440 -13.39 -20.89 25.57
CA ALA A 440 -12.14 -20.52 26.24
C ALA A 440 -12.34 -20.25 27.74
N PHE A 441 -13.43 -19.58 28.14
CA PHE A 441 -13.77 -19.40 29.56
C PHE A 441 -14.15 -20.71 30.25
N THR A 442 -14.90 -21.58 29.55
CA THR A 442 -15.29 -22.90 30.09
C THR A 442 -14.08 -23.79 30.34
N GLU A 443 -13.10 -23.80 29.45
CA GLU A 443 -11.84 -24.54 29.63
C GLU A 443 -10.99 -23.97 30.77
N ALA A 444 -10.86 -22.65 30.85
CA ALA A 444 -10.12 -22.00 31.92
C ALA A 444 -10.71 -22.33 33.31
N ALA A 445 -12.05 -22.41 33.42
CA ALA A 445 -12.72 -22.81 34.64
C ALA A 445 -12.44 -24.28 35.01
N LYS A 446 -12.38 -25.20 34.03
CA LYS A 446 -12.04 -26.62 34.26
C LYS A 446 -10.58 -26.83 34.67
N GLY A 447 -9.66 -26.07 34.07
CA GLY A 447 -8.22 -26.13 34.38
C GLY A 447 -7.86 -25.61 35.78
N ASN A 448 -8.69 -24.76 36.38
CA ASN A 448 -8.51 -24.26 37.75
C ASN A 448 -9.03 -25.23 38.83
N HIS A 449 -9.64 -26.37 38.47
CA HIS A 449 -10.13 -27.37 39.42
C HIS A 449 -9.18 -28.59 39.59
N THR A 450 -8.02 -28.61 38.92
CA THR A 450 -7.09 -29.75 38.97
C THR A 450 -5.89 -29.55 39.90
N TRP A 451 -5.89 -28.54 40.77
CA TRP A 451 -4.78 -28.27 41.72
C TRP A 451 -5.25 -27.86 43.13
N SER A 452 -6.28 -28.53 43.67
CA SER A 452 -6.71 -28.31 45.06
C SER A 452 -6.84 -29.57 45.92
N ASP A 453 -6.33 -30.71 45.47
CA ASP A 453 -6.32 -31.96 46.25
C ASP A 453 -5.00 -32.73 46.06
N GLU A 454 -3.89 -32.15 46.51
CA GLU A 454 -2.70 -32.85 47.05
C GLU A 454 -2.09 -31.96 48.14
#